data_AF-A0A2V7QXS1-F1
#
_entry.id   AF-A0A2V7QXS1-F1
#
_cell.length_a   1.000
_cell.length_b   1.000
_cell.length_c   1.000
_cell.angle_alpha   90.00
_cell.angle_beta   90.00
_cell.angle_gamma   90.00
#
_symmetry.space_group_name_H-M   'P 1'
#
loop_
_entity.id
_entity.type
_entity.pdbx_description
1 polymer ?
#
loop_
_entity_poly.entity_id
_entity_poly.type
_entity_poly.pdbx_seq_one_letter_code
_entity_poly.pdbx_strand_id
1 'polypeptide(L)'
;MNSPWVTERLALTALDYPIPQRANRLDFMLGALTLVALTLLALTGIVLTQYYNPAPLSAHESIRYIITAQPFVAFVRDVHVWSASAALVLVFTHVAAVFWRRGYRSPWVTGLATLAIALSLIGGALLLRRPGVTQTGLVDRHDSPKTRSP
;
A
#
# COMPACT_ATOMS: atom_id res chain seq x y z
N MET A 1 30.94 16.39 6.52
CA MET A 1 31.08 14.92 6.51
C MET A 1 31.58 14.54 5.12
N ASN A 2 32.89 14.65 4.88
CA ASN A 2 33.46 14.52 3.53
C ASN A 2 34.61 13.51 3.62
N SER A 3 34.28 12.25 3.92
CA SER A 3 35.29 11.18 4.01
C SER A 3 35.52 10.59 2.62
N PRO A 4 36.68 10.84 1.97
CA PRO A 4 36.94 10.42 0.59
C PRO A 4 36.82 8.90 0.38
N TRP A 5 37.14 8.12 1.42
CA TRP A 5 36.94 6.67 1.45
C TRP A 5 35.48 6.22 1.23
N VAL A 6 34.49 6.94 1.78
CA VAL A 6 33.06 6.61 1.58
C VAL A 6 32.63 6.94 0.16
N THR A 7 33.02 8.12 -0.32
CA THR A 7 32.62 8.66 -1.62
C THR A 7 33.08 7.76 -2.76
N GLU A 8 34.29 7.23 -2.64
CA GLU A 8 34.89 6.36 -3.66
C GLU A 8 34.30 4.94 -3.63
N ARG A 9 33.98 4.40 -2.45
CA ARG A 9 33.35 3.06 -2.34
C ARG A 9 31.87 3.04 -2.70
N LEU A 10 31.14 4.12 -2.42
CA LEU A 10 29.72 4.25 -2.75
C LEU A 10 29.49 4.97 -4.08
N ALA A 11 30.56 5.28 -4.82
CA ALA A 11 30.54 6.04 -6.08
C ALA A 11 29.69 7.31 -6.00
N LEU A 12 29.73 8.02 -4.86
CA LEU A 12 28.88 9.18 -4.62
C LEU A 12 29.24 10.37 -5.52
N THR A 13 30.44 10.38 -6.09
CA THR A 13 30.84 11.33 -7.15
C THR A 13 30.01 11.18 -8.43
N ALA A 14 29.40 10.01 -8.68
CA ALA A 14 28.46 9.83 -9.78
C ALA A 14 27.09 10.49 -9.53
N LEU A 15 26.79 10.87 -8.28
CA LEU A 15 25.57 11.59 -7.90
C LEU A 15 25.69 13.12 -8.07
N ASP A 16 26.89 13.66 -8.32
CA ASP A 16 27.14 15.09 -8.59
C ASP A 16 26.67 15.50 -10.02
N TYR A 17 25.53 14.99 -10.45
CA TYR A 17 24.90 15.39 -11.70
C TYR A 17 24.22 16.76 -11.54
N PRO A 18 24.46 17.74 -12.42
CA PRO A 18 23.84 19.05 -12.32
C PRO A 18 22.33 18.95 -12.54
N ILE A 19 21.54 19.23 -11.50
CA ILE A 19 20.08 19.17 -11.55
C ILE A 19 19.55 20.40 -12.29
N PRO A 20 18.89 20.25 -13.47
CA PRO A 20 18.34 21.39 -14.19
C PRO A 20 17.18 22.01 -13.40
N GLN A 21 17.08 23.35 -13.34
CA GLN A 21 16.04 24.05 -12.58
C GLN A 21 14.59 23.68 -12.98
N ARG A 22 14.39 23.20 -14.22
CA ARG A 22 13.11 22.67 -14.71
C ARG A 22 12.60 21.47 -13.90
N ALA A 23 13.48 20.75 -13.19
CA ALA A 23 13.12 19.65 -12.30
C ALA A 23 12.27 20.11 -11.09
N ASN A 24 12.32 21.39 -10.71
CA ASN A 24 11.54 21.94 -9.59
C ASN A 24 10.12 22.40 -9.99
N ARG A 25 9.68 22.12 -11.23
CA ARG A 25 8.29 22.36 -11.62
C ARG A 25 7.40 21.25 -11.07
N LEU A 26 6.21 21.62 -10.60
CA LEU A 26 5.21 20.69 -10.05
C LEU A 26 4.99 19.48 -10.96
N ASP A 27 4.90 19.72 -12.27
CA ASP A 27 4.78 18.69 -13.31
C ASP A 27 5.81 17.55 -13.22
N PHE A 28 7.06 17.87 -12.89
CA PHE A 28 8.16 16.91 -12.71
C PHE A 28 8.22 16.34 -11.30
N MET A 29 7.75 17.10 -10.30
CA MET A 29 7.66 16.66 -8.90
C MET A 29 6.50 15.70 -8.64
N LEU A 30 5.47 15.66 -9.50
CA LEU A 30 4.31 14.76 -9.36
C LEU A 30 4.71 13.30 -9.13
N GLY A 31 5.76 12.82 -9.80
CA GLY A 31 6.27 11.46 -9.59
C GLY A 31 6.86 11.25 -8.19
N ALA A 32 7.72 12.16 -7.75
CA ALA A 32 8.29 12.11 -6.41
C ALA A 32 7.21 12.25 -5.32
N LEU A 33 6.23 13.13 -5.53
CA LEU A 33 5.10 13.32 -4.61
C LEU A 33 4.23 12.06 -4.49
N THR A 34 4.00 11.37 -5.61
CA THR A 34 3.30 10.07 -5.64
C THR A 34 4.08 9.02 -4.86
N LEU A 35 5.40 8.95 -5.04
CA LEU A 35 6.26 8.00 -4.34
C LEU A 35 6.24 8.27 -2.82
N VAL A 36 6.35 9.53 -2.39
CA VAL A 36 6.25 9.93 -0.98
C VAL A 36 4.90 9.53 -0.38
N ALA A 37 3.79 9.77 -1.09
CA ALA A 37 2.46 9.39 -0.63
C ALA A 37 2.31 7.87 -0.50
N LEU A 38 2.85 7.08 -1.44
CA LEU A 38 2.86 5.62 -1.36
C LEU A 38 3.73 5.10 -0.22
N THR A 39 4.89 5.72 0.02
CA THR A 39 5.74 5.38 1.17
C THR A 39 5.04 5.66 2.49
N LEU A 40 4.39 6.82 2.63
CA LEU A 40 3.59 7.15 3.81
C LEU A 40 2.46 6.13 4.02
N LEU A 41 1.74 5.79 2.96
CA LEU A 41 0.68 4.77 3.01
C LEU A 41 1.22 3.39 3.44
N ALA A 42 2.36 2.98 2.89
CA ALA A 42 2.99 1.69 3.24
C ALA A 42 3.46 1.66 4.70
N LEU A 43 4.16 2.69 5.18
CA LEU A 43 4.66 2.76 6.55
C LEU A 43 3.52 2.75 7.57
N THR A 44 2.50 3.57 7.34
CA THR A 44 1.32 3.62 8.23
C THR A 44 0.54 2.32 8.21
N GLY A 45 0.46 1.64 7.05
CA GLY A 45 -0.15 0.31 6.92
C GLY A 45 0.60 -0.76 7.71
N ILE A 46 1.94 -0.77 7.64
CA ILE A 46 2.78 -1.69 8.43
C ILE A 46 2.56 -1.50 9.93
N VAL A 47 2.44 -0.25 10.40
CA VAL A 47 2.15 0.02 11.81
C VAL A 47 0.78 -0.54 12.20
N LEU A 48 -0.26 -0.31 11.40
CA LEU A 48 -1.61 -0.78 11.69
C LEU A 48 -1.73 -2.31 11.73
N THR A 49 -1.00 -3.03 10.86
CA THR A 49 -1.04 -4.50 10.86
C THR A 49 -0.46 -5.13 12.12
N GLN A 50 0.42 -4.44 12.86
CA GLN A 50 0.93 -4.95 14.14
C GLN A 50 -0.14 -4.96 15.25
N TYR A 51 -1.17 -4.11 15.14
CA TYR A 51 -2.25 -3.98 16.13
C TYR A 51 -3.56 -4.64 15.67
N TYR A 52 -3.65 -5.09 14.42
CA TYR A 52 -4.86 -5.66 13.84
C TYR A 52 -4.89 -7.19 13.98
N ASN A 53 -5.99 -7.73 14.53
CA ASN A 53 -6.23 -9.18 14.55
C ASN A 53 -7.17 -9.58 13.40
N PRO A 54 -6.73 -10.35 12.40
CA PRO A 54 -7.54 -10.72 11.24
C PRO A 54 -8.59 -11.80 11.52
N ALA A 55 -8.69 -12.34 12.75
CA ALA A 55 -9.69 -13.36 13.07
C ALA A 55 -11.11 -12.74 13.13
N PRO A 56 -12.12 -13.34 12.45
CA PRO A 56 -13.44 -12.72 12.28
C PRO A 56 -14.15 -12.38 13.60
N LEU A 57 -13.92 -13.18 14.65
CA LEU A 57 -14.53 -13.01 15.96
C LEU A 57 -13.88 -11.90 16.80
N SER A 58 -12.62 -11.56 16.54
CA SER A 58 -11.86 -10.55 17.31
C SER A 58 -11.50 -9.29 16.51
N ALA A 59 -11.80 -9.25 15.21
CA ALA A 59 -11.50 -8.12 14.33
C ALA A 59 -12.16 -6.82 14.81
N HIS A 60 -13.44 -6.85 15.21
CA HIS A 60 -14.15 -5.66 15.69
C HIS A 60 -13.55 -5.12 17.00
N GLU A 61 -13.25 -6.02 17.94
CA GLU A 61 -12.66 -5.65 19.22
C GLU A 61 -11.24 -5.08 19.07
N SER A 62 -10.45 -5.58 18.12
CA SER A 62 -9.11 -5.04 17.85
C SER A 62 -9.16 -3.57 17.39
N ILE A 63 -10.15 -3.20 16.57
CA ILE A 63 -10.34 -1.81 16.12
C ILE A 63 -10.81 -0.93 17.28
N ARG A 64 -11.74 -1.42 18.10
CA ARG A 64 -12.18 -0.69 19.30
C ARG A 64 -11.02 -0.41 20.25
N TYR A 65 -10.14 -1.39 20.46
CA TYR A 65 -8.92 -1.22 21.25
C TYR A 65 -8.00 -0.15 20.67
N ILE A 66 -7.76 -0.16 19.35
CA ILE A 66 -6.96 0.87 18.68
C ILE A 66 -7.53 2.27 18.90
N ILE A 67 -8.85 2.45 18.77
CA ILE A 67 -9.50 3.76 18.88
C ILE A 67 -9.54 4.26 20.32
N THR A 68 -9.75 3.38 21.30
CA THR A 68 -10.01 3.76 22.69
C THR A 68 -8.79 3.75 23.59
N ALA A 69 -7.86 2.80 23.38
CA ALA A 69 -6.72 2.59 24.26
C ALA A 69 -5.42 3.20 23.74
N GLN A 70 -5.32 3.53 22.43
CA GLN A 70 -4.08 3.94 21.78
C GLN A 70 -4.25 5.16 20.86
N PRO A 71 -4.29 6.39 21.41
CA PRO A 71 -4.57 7.61 20.64
C PRO A 71 -3.55 7.87 19.52
N PHE A 72 -2.29 7.48 19.70
CA PHE A 72 -1.27 7.58 18.65
C PHE A 72 -1.58 6.68 17.45
N VAL A 73 -1.99 5.43 17.69
CA VAL A 73 -2.33 4.48 16.62
C VAL A 73 -3.62 4.91 15.91
N ALA A 74 -4.58 5.48 16.65
CA ALA A 74 -5.76 6.10 16.07
C ALA A 74 -5.41 7.27 15.13
N PHE A 75 -4.47 8.14 15.52
CA PHE A 75 -3.96 9.19 14.63
C PHE A 75 -3.29 8.60 13.37
N VAL A 76 -2.46 7.56 13.52
CA VAL A 76 -1.83 6.86 12.39
C VAL A 76 -2.87 6.26 11.44
N ARG A 77 -3.99 5.74 11.97
CA ARG A 77 -5.12 5.26 11.16
C ARG A 77 -5.71 6.39 10.32
N ASP A 78 -5.95 7.55 10.91
CA ASP A 78 -6.50 8.68 10.17
C ASP A 78 -5.52 9.13 9.09
N VAL A 79 -4.23 9.27 9.42
CA VAL A 79 -3.17 9.55 8.44
C VAL A 79 -3.14 8.51 7.32
N HIS A 80 -3.33 7.22 7.62
CA HIS A 80 -3.39 6.15 6.62
C HIS A 80 -4.56 6.33 5.65
N VAL A 81 -5.75 6.66 6.15
CA VAL A 81 -6.94 6.91 5.32
C VAL A 81 -6.74 8.15 4.44
N TRP A 82 -6.27 9.27 5.01
CA TRP A 82 -5.99 10.48 4.24
C TRP A 82 -4.89 10.26 3.20
N SER A 83 -3.84 9.51 3.55
CA SER A 83 -2.76 9.13 2.63
C SER A 83 -3.27 8.25 1.50
N ALA A 84 -4.22 7.35 1.74
CA ALA A 84 -4.82 6.52 0.70
C ALA A 84 -5.57 7.38 -0.32
N SER A 85 -6.36 8.36 0.14
CA SER A 85 -7.05 9.32 -0.74
C SER A 85 -6.06 10.18 -1.54
N ALA A 86 -5.01 10.69 -0.89
CA ALA A 86 -3.98 11.49 -1.56
C ALA A 86 -3.20 10.66 -2.59
N ALA A 87 -2.79 9.44 -2.24
CA ALA A 87 -2.08 8.53 -3.14
C ALA A 87 -2.91 8.18 -4.37
N LEU A 88 -4.22 7.97 -4.22
CA LEU A 88 -5.12 7.71 -5.34
C LEU A 88 -5.11 8.88 -6.34
N VAL A 89 -5.34 10.10 -5.86
CA VAL A 89 -5.37 11.31 -6.71
C VAL A 89 -4.01 11.55 -7.38
N LEU A 90 -2.91 11.38 -6.64
CA LEU A 90 -1.56 11.58 -7.15
C LEU A 90 -1.18 10.54 -8.21
N VAL A 91 -1.50 9.27 -8.01
CA VAL A 91 -1.25 8.21 -9.01
C VAL A 91 -2.03 8.50 -10.29
N PHE A 92 -3.32 8.85 -10.21
CA PHE A 92 -4.11 9.22 -11.39
C PHE A 92 -3.51 10.41 -12.13
N THR A 93 -3.18 11.47 -11.39
CA THR A 93 -2.57 12.68 -11.96
C THR A 93 -1.20 12.38 -12.58
N HIS A 94 -0.39 11.53 -11.94
CA HIS A 94 0.92 11.13 -12.43
C HIS A 94 0.83 10.34 -13.75
N VAL A 95 -0.09 9.37 -13.84
CA VAL A 95 -0.32 8.59 -15.07
C VAL A 95 -0.82 9.50 -16.20
N ALA A 96 -1.78 10.39 -15.92
CA ALA A 96 -2.25 11.38 -16.88
C ALA A 96 -1.12 12.30 -17.36
N ALA A 97 -0.25 12.76 -16.45
CA ALA A 97 0.86 13.64 -16.75
C ALA A 97 1.98 12.95 -17.55
N VAL A 98 2.22 11.65 -17.32
CA VAL A 98 3.14 10.84 -18.15
C VAL A 98 2.58 10.66 -19.56
N PHE A 99 1.28 10.36 -19.67
CA PHE A 99 0.61 10.20 -20.97
C PHE A 99 0.64 11.48 -21.80
N TRP A 100 0.37 12.64 -21.19
CA TRP A 100 0.35 13.93 -21.88
C TRP A 100 1.73 14.40 -22.35
N ARG A 101 2.79 14.15 -21.57
CA ARG A 101 4.15 14.64 -21.86
C ARG A 101 4.96 13.74 -22.78
N ARG A 102 4.67 12.43 -22.80
CA ARG A 102 5.43 11.45 -23.58
C ARG A 102 4.48 10.72 -24.51
N GLY A 103 4.19 11.34 -25.65
CA GLY A 103 3.55 10.65 -26.77
C GLY A 103 4.34 9.39 -27.15
N TYR A 104 3.73 8.22 -26.95
CA TYR A 104 3.92 6.94 -27.65
C TYR A 104 5.32 6.30 -27.77
N ARG A 105 6.41 6.85 -27.21
CA ARG A 105 7.72 6.17 -27.17
C ARG A 105 8.03 5.60 -25.80
N SER A 106 7.46 4.43 -25.49
CA SER A 106 7.87 3.45 -24.45
C SER A 106 8.56 4.00 -23.18
N PRO A 107 7.82 4.64 -22.24
CA PRO A 107 8.01 4.25 -20.83
C PRO A 107 6.69 4.17 -20.04
N TRP A 108 5.65 3.52 -20.57
CA TRP A 108 4.40 3.25 -19.82
C TRP A 108 4.59 2.21 -18.71
N VAL A 109 5.67 1.42 -18.78
CA VAL A 109 5.99 0.36 -17.80
C VAL A 109 6.20 0.92 -16.39
N THR A 110 6.86 2.07 -16.24
CA THR A 110 7.07 2.69 -14.91
C THR A 110 5.77 3.24 -14.32
N GLY A 111 4.89 3.80 -15.16
CA GLY A 111 3.54 4.20 -14.73
C GLY A 111 2.69 3.00 -14.32
N LEU A 112 2.72 1.91 -15.10
CA LEU A 112 2.01 0.67 -14.80
C LEU A 112 2.54 -0.01 -13.53
N ALA A 113 3.86 -0.01 -13.32
CA ALA A 113 4.48 -0.53 -12.10
C ALA A 113 4.03 0.26 -10.86
N THR A 114 4.00 1.59 -10.96
CA THR A 114 3.57 2.46 -9.86
C THR A 114 2.08 2.25 -9.55
N LEU A 115 1.25 2.07 -10.59
CA LEU A 115 -0.17 1.73 -10.43
C LEU A 115 -0.37 0.36 -9.79
N ALA A 116 0.37 -0.66 -10.23
CA ALA A 116 0.29 -2.01 -9.67
C ALA A 116 0.68 -2.06 -8.19
N ILE A 117 1.75 -1.33 -7.82
CA ILE A 117 2.18 -1.19 -6.42
C ILE A 117 1.11 -0.47 -5.60
N ALA A 118 0.57 0.64 -6.11
CA ALA A 118 -0.49 1.38 -5.43
C ALA A 118 -1.74 0.52 -5.18
N LEU A 119 -2.20 -0.21 -6.20
CA LEU A 119 -3.34 -1.12 -6.08
C LEU A 119 -3.07 -2.28 -5.11
N SER A 120 -1.84 -2.79 -5.06
CA SER A 120 -1.46 -3.85 -4.13
C SER A 120 -1.46 -3.37 -2.67
N LEU A 121 -0.98 -2.14 -2.43
CA LEU A 121 -0.96 -1.53 -1.11
C LEU A 121 -2.37 -1.15 -0.63
N ILE A 122 -3.23 -0.66 -1.52
CA ILE A 122 -4.61 -0.28 -1.20
C ILE A 122 -5.50 -1.53 -1.07
N GLY A 123 -5.28 -2.51 -1.94
CA GLY A 123 -6.14 -3.68 -2.13
C GLY A 123 -5.62 -4.97 -1.51
N GLY A 124 -4.58 -4.98 -0.68
CA GLY A 124 -3.90 -6.18 -0.16
C GLY A 124 -4.82 -7.25 0.48
N ALA A 125 -6.05 -6.90 0.86
CA ALA A 125 -7.08 -7.84 1.31
C ALA A 125 -7.77 -8.64 0.19
N LEU A 126 -7.78 -8.15 -1.06
CA LEU A 126 -8.50 -8.75 -2.19
C LEU A 126 -7.78 -9.96 -2.78
N LEU A 127 -6.44 -10.00 -2.72
CA LEU A 127 -5.63 -11.13 -3.23
C LEU A 127 -5.50 -12.30 -2.24
N LEU A 128 -5.68 -12.05 -0.93
CA LEU A 128 -5.70 -13.12 0.08
C LEU A 128 -7.10 -13.69 0.36
N ARG A 129 -8.15 -13.10 -0.21
CA ARG A 129 -9.52 -13.64 -0.14
C ARG A 129 -9.60 -14.89 -1.01
N ARG A 130 -9.06 -16.03 -0.53
CA ARG A 130 -9.35 -17.33 -1.13
C ARG A 130 -10.86 -17.60 -1.00
N PRO A 131 -11.62 -17.73 -2.10
CA PRO A 131 -12.95 -18.29 -2.01
C PRO A 131 -12.80 -19.80 -1.82
N GLY A 132 -12.81 -20.26 -0.57
CA GLY A 132 -12.70 -21.69 -0.31
C GLY A 132 -12.46 -21.99 1.15
N VAL A 133 -13.57 -22.11 1.88
CA VAL A 133 -13.87 -23.10 2.93
C VAL A 133 -15.08 -22.53 3.66
N THR A 134 -16.24 -22.77 3.06
CA THR A 134 -17.50 -22.78 3.78
C THR A 134 -17.35 -23.85 4.86
N GLN A 135 -17.20 -23.44 6.13
CA GLN A 135 -17.29 -24.28 7.33
C GLN A 135 -18.72 -24.86 7.53
N THR A 136 -19.58 -24.78 6.52
CA THR A 136 -21.01 -25.15 6.58
C THR A 136 -21.28 -26.63 6.30
N GLY A 137 -20.28 -27.47 6.04
CA GLY A 137 -20.49 -28.89 5.70
C GLY A 137 -20.07 -29.91 6.76
N LEU A 138 -19.38 -29.51 7.84
CA LEU A 138 -18.91 -30.45 8.87
C LEU A 138 -19.81 -30.52 10.11
N VAL A 139 -20.76 -29.59 10.26
CA VAL A 139 -21.77 -29.64 11.32
C VAL A 139 -22.95 -30.57 10.93
N ASP A 140 -23.28 -30.65 9.64
CA ASP A 140 -24.43 -31.45 9.15
C ASP A 140 -24.17 -32.97 9.06
N ARG A 141 -22.93 -33.44 9.25
CA ARG A 141 -22.61 -34.88 9.20
C ARG A 141 -22.83 -35.59 10.54
N HIS A 142 -23.00 -34.85 11.63
CA HIS A 142 -23.11 -35.44 12.96
C HIS A 142 -24.56 -35.75 13.39
N ASP A 143 -25.56 -35.27 12.64
CA ASP A 143 -26.99 -35.37 12.98
C ASP A 143 -27.84 -36.15 11.95
N SER A 144 -27.26 -37.15 11.29
CA SER A 144 -28.08 -38.09 10.50
C SER A 144 -28.60 -39.23 11.39
N PRO A 145 -29.89 -39.24 11.83
CA PRO A 145 -30.45 -40.39 12.51
C PRO A 145 -30.50 -41.59 11.57
N LYS A 146 -29.80 -42.67 11.94
CA LYS A 146 -29.95 -43.98 11.29
C LYS A 146 -31.35 -44.53 11.58
N THR A 147 -32.34 -44.17 10.76
CA THR A 147 -33.64 -44.84 10.78
C THR A 147 -33.50 -46.22 10.14
N ARG A 148 -33.78 -47.26 10.96
CA ARG A 148 -33.72 -48.68 10.60
C ARG A 148 -34.83 -49.06 9.61
N SER A 149 -34.49 -50.04 8.79
CA SER A 149 -35.36 -50.77 7.85
C SER A 149 -36.57 -51.44 8.52
N PRO A 150 -37.69 -51.62 7.79
CA PRO A 150 -38.76 -52.53 8.19
C PRO A 150 -38.37 -54.01 8.06
#